data_AF-A0A6J4QC65-F1
#
_entry.id   AF-A0A6J4QC65-F1
#
_cell.length_a   1.000
_cell.length_b   1.000
_cell.length_c   1.000
_cell.angle_alpha   90.00
_cell.angle_beta   90.00
_cell.angle_gamma   90.00
#
_symmetry.space_group_name_H-M   'P 1'
#
loop_
_entity.id
_entity.type
_entity.pdbx_description
1 polymer ?
#
loop_
_entity_poly.entity_id
_entity_poly.type
_entity_poly.pdbx_seq_one_letter_code
_entity_poly.pdbx_strand_id
1 'polypeptide(L)'
;MSSMAWVRILIGAVWLNGAIEKFLNPEFPQQLATGLDAGGFISQAPPWFQGFMSNSVVPNAELVAQLARFGELVLGLALIFGLLTNAAALGSIVFSVAVLLSQGGVRLGTGLAEPEFLTINLLVALISAVILLSPTAKTLSLDAALARNRPRLSPILVNRRGGRRA
;
A
#
# COMPACT_ATOMS: atom_id res chain seq x y z
N MET A 1 -9.77 19.23 12.89
CA MET A 1 -9.16 18.24 11.97
C MET A 1 -10.12 17.07 11.81
N SER A 2 -10.27 16.50 10.61
CA SER A 2 -11.14 15.32 10.42
C SER A 2 -10.43 14.08 10.95
N SER A 3 -11.16 13.20 11.64
CA SER A 3 -10.69 11.87 12.05
C SER A 3 -10.12 11.05 10.88
N MET A 4 -10.66 11.21 9.67
CA MET A 4 -10.16 10.52 8.47
C MET A 4 -8.79 11.01 7.98
N ALA A 5 -8.38 12.24 8.28
CA ALA A 5 -7.04 12.71 7.97
C ALA A 5 -5.99 11.96 8.82
N TRP A 6 -6.33 11.69 10.09
CA TRP A 6 -5.48 10.87 10.95
C TRP A 6 -5.40 9.43 10.48
N VAL A 7 -6.51 8.82 10.06
CA VAL A 7 -6.50 7.48 9.47
C VAL A 7 -5.57 7.41 8.26
N ARG A 8 -5.64 8.41 7.36
CA ARG A 8 -4.73 8.52 6.21
C ARG A 8 -3.25 8.59 6.66
N ILE A 9 -2.95 9.46 7.63
CA ILE A 9 -1.59 9.64 8.15
C ILE A 9 -1.08 8.35 8.81
N LEU A 10 -1.91 7.65 9.57
CA LEU A 10 -1.56 6.40 10.22
C LEU A 10 -1.22 5.30 9.21
N ILE A 11 -2.02 5.14 8.15
CA ILE A 11 -1.68 4.19 7.09
C ILE A 11 -0.40 4.58 6.36
N GLY A 12 -0.18 5.88 6.13
CA GLY A 12 1.11 6.36 5.62
C GLY A 12 2.28 6.05 6.55
N ALA A 13 2.09 6.15 7.87
CA ALA A 13 3.12 5.82 8.86
C ALA A 13 3.44 4.31 8.87
N VAL A 14 2.45 3.43 8.67
CA VAL A 14 2.68 1.98 8.54
C VAL A 14 3.59 1.67 7.35
N TRP A 15 3.31 2.27 6.18
CA TRP A 15 4.17 2.11 5.00
C TRP A 15 5.56 2.72 5.20
N LEU A 16 5.64 3.91 5.80
CA LEU A 16 6.92 4.56 6.07
C LEU A 16 7.77 3.73 7.04
N ASN A 17 7.17 3.11 8.06
CA ASN A 17 7.86 2.20 8.97
C ASN A 17 8.47 1.01 8.22
N GLY A 18 7.67 0.32 7.38
CA GLY A 18 8.16 -0.79 6.56
C GLY A 18 9.30 -0.38 5.63
N ALA A 19 9.21 0.83 5.05
CA ALA A 19 10.27 1.37 4.20
C ALA A 19 11.56 1.60 5.00
N ILE A 20 11.47 2.27 6.16
CA ILE A 20 12.61 2.54 7.03
C ILE A 20 13.30 1.24 7.43
N GLU A 21 12.54 0.22 7.86
CA GLU A 21 13.09 -1.10 8.19
C GLU A 21 13.87 -1.71 7.02
N LYS A 22 13.34 -1.62 5.79
CA LYS A 22 14.01 -2.13 4.58
C LYS A 22 15.22 -1.31 4.14
N PHE A 23 15.23 0.00 4.40
CA PHE A 23 16.39 0.84 4.08
C PHE A 23 17.50 0.72 5.12
N LEU A 24 17.15 0.49 6.39
CA LEU A 24 18.12 0.26 7.46
C LEU A 24 18.69 -1.16 7.46
N ASN A 25 18.07 -2.09 6.74
CA ASN A 25 18.58 -3.44 6.51
C ASN A 25 19.25 -3.54 5.12
N PRO A 26 20.59 -3.43 5.03
CA PRO A 26 21.29 -3.51 3.74
C PRO A 26 21.16 -4.88 3.07
N GLU A 27 20.93 -5.94 3.86
CA GLU A 27 20.78 -7.32 3.39
C GLU A 27 19.36 -7.64 2.89
N PHE A 28 18.41 -6.70 3.00
CA PHE A 28 17.01 -6.94 2.63
C PHE A 28 16.84 -7.49 1.20
N PRO A 29 17.51 -6.96 0.15
CA PRO A 29 17.36 -7.51 -1.19
C PRO A 29 17.83 -8.97 -1.31
N GLN A 30 18.98 -9.28 -0.71
CA GLN A 30 19.53 -10.65 -0.67
C GLN A 30 18.60 -11.60 0.10
N GLN A 31 18.05 -11.15 1.23
CA GLN A 31 17.10 -11.92 2.05
C GLN A 31 15.80 -12.20 1.29
N LEU A 32 15.26 -11.21 0.56
CA LEU A 32 14.08 -11.41 -0.27
C LEU A 32 14.35 -12.43 -1.38
N ALA A 33 15.47 -12.30 -2.10
CA ALA A 33 15.87 -13.24 -3.15
C ALA A 33 15.99 -14.67 -2.61
N THR A 34 16.66 -14.83 -1.47
CA THR A 34 16.83 -16.14 -0.81
C THR A 34 15.48 -16.74 -0.40
N GLY A 35 14.56 -15.94 0.15
CA GLY A 35 13.22 -16.39 0.51
C GLY A 35 12.34 -16.77 -0.68
N LEU A 36 12.52 -16.07 -1.81
CA LEU A 36 11.86 -16.39 -3.08
C LEU A 36 12.38 -17.70 -3.67
N ASP A 37 13.70 -17.90 -3.71
CA ASP A 37 14.33 -19.12 -4.22
C ASP A 37 14.01 -20.35 -3.37
N ALA A 38 13.88 -20.17 -2.05
CA ALA A 38 13.41 -21.22 -1.14
C ALA A 38 11.92 -21.56 -1.31
N GLY A 39 11.18 -20.83 -2.15
CA GLY A 39 9.77 -21.07 -2.44
C GLY A 39 8.80 -20.55 -1.37
N GLY A 40 9.27 -19.75 -0.40
CA GLY A 40 8.47 -19.28 0.74
C GLY A 40 7.25 -18.45 0.35
N PHE A 41 7.36 -17.65 -0.72
CA PHE A 41 6.28 -16.81 -1.25
C PHE A 41 5.56 -17.40 -2.47
N ILE A 42 6.03 -18.54 -2.97
CA ILE A 42 5.50 -19.17 -4.19
C ILE A 42 4.58 -20.31 -3.78
N SER A 43 5.06 -21.21 -2.93
CA SER A 43 4.32 -22.42 -2.52
C SER A 43 2.97 -22.11 -1.88
N GLN A 44 2.89 -21.00 -1.14
CA GLN A 44 1.66 -20.57 -0.48
C GLN A 44 0.71 -19.83 -1.42
N ALA A 45 1.22 -19.19 -2.47
CA ALA A 45 0.42 -18.33 -3.34
C ALA A 45 -0.66 -19.11 -4.11
N PRO A 46 -1.81 -18.48 -4.46
CA PRO A 46 -2.79 -19.10 -5.34
C PRO A 46 -2.18 -19.51 -6.69
N PRO A 47 -2.60 -20.63 -7.31
CA PRO A 47 -1.93 -21.16 -8.51
C PRO A 47 -1.76 -20.16 -9.67
N TRP A 48 -2.77 -19.30 -9.88
CA TRP A 48 -2.69 -18.26 -10.91
C TRP A 48 -1.64 -17.17 -10.60
N PHE A 49 -1.37 -16.92 -9.32
CA PHE A 49 -0.37 -15.95 -8.85
C PHE A 49 1.03 -16.57 -8.79
N GLN A 50 1.15 -17.88 -8.57
CA GLN A 50 2.43 -18.61 -8.62
C GLN A 50 3.13 -18.43 -9.97
N GLY A 51 2.37 -18.42 -11.07
CA GLY A 51 2.91 -18.16 -12.41
C GLY A 51 3.52 -16.76 -12.52
N PHE A 52 2.86 -15.73 -11.99
CA PHE A 52 3.42 -14.38 -11.93
C PHE A 52 4.69 -14.33 -11.05
N MET A 53 4.65 -14.96 -9.87
CA MET A 53 5.80 -15.00 -8.96
C MET A 53 7.01 -15.65 -9.64
N SER A 54 6.83 -16.82 -10.24
CA SER A 54 7.92 -17.60 -10.83
C SER A 54 8.48 -16.97 -12.11
N ASN A 55 7.63 -16.34 -12.93
CA ASN A 55 8.05 -15.79 -14.23
C ASN A 55 8.49 -14.33 -14.17
N SER A 56 8.04 -13.56 -13.17
CA SER A 56 8.30 -12.11 -13.09
C SER A 56 9.02 -11.70 -11.81
N VAL A 57 8.64 -12.26 -10.65
CA VAL A 57 9.18 -11.81 -9.36
C VAL A 57 10.52 -12.46 -9.06
N VAL A 58 10.60 -13.79 -9.12
CA VAL A 58 11.82 -14.56 -8.82
C VAL A 58 12.99 -14.15 -9.71
N PRO A 59 12.86 -14.07 -11.06
CA PRO A 59 13.99 -13.71 -11.92
C PRO A 59 14.48 -12.27 -11.73
N ASN A 60 13.66 -11.42 -11.12
CA ASN A 60 13.93 -10.00 -10.88
C ASN A 60 13.96 -9.67 -9.39
N ALA A 61 14.30 -10.63 -8.51
CA ALA A 61 14.16 -10.49 -7.06
C ALA A 61 14.84 -9.24 -6.48
N GLU A 62 16.04 -8.92 -6.95
CA GLU A 62 16.76 -7.69 -6.57
C GLU A 62 15.94 -6.44 -6.94
N LEU A 63 15.52 -6.33 -8.20
CA LEU A 63 14.70 -5.21 -8.66
C LEU A 63 13.38 -5.12 -7.87
N VAL A 64 12.74 -6.25 -7.59
CA VAL A 64 11.51 -6.28 -6.78
C VAL A 64 11.77 -5.81 -5.36
N ALA A 65 12.88 -6.17 -4.74
CA ALA A 65 13.26 -5.66 -3.42
C ALA A 65 13.46 -4.13 -3.45
N GLN A 66 14.12 -3.63 -4.48
CA GLN A 66 14.30 -2.18 -4.68
C GLN A 66 12.95 -1.48 -4.85
N LEU A 67 12.09 -2.00 -5.74
CA LEU A 67 10.75 -1.46 -5.96
C LEU A 67 9.89 -1.53 -4.70
N ALA A 68 10.02 -2.59 -3.90
CA ALA A 68 9.32 -2.73 -2.64
C ALA A 68 9.74 -1.61 -1.67
N ARG A 69 11.02 -1.48 -1.33
CA ARG A 69 11.45 -0.47 -0.35
C ARG A 69 11.14 0.97 -0.79
N PHE A 70 11.36 1.30 -2.08
CA PHE A 70 11.03 2.64 -2.60
C PHE A 70 9.51 2.85 -2.73
N GLY A 71 8.77 1.81 -3.09
CA GLY A 71 7.31 1.84 -3.16
C GLY A 71 6.70 2.13 -1.80
N GLU A 72 7.13 1.43 -0.75
CA GLU A 72 6.70 1.67 0.61
C GLU A 72 7.03 3.09 1.07
N LEU A 73 8.22 3.59 0.74
CA LEU A 73 8.62 4.97 1.07
C LEU A 73 7.71 5.99 0.38
N VAL A 74 7.50 5.86 -0.93
CA VAL A 74 6.67 6.78 -1.71
C VAL A 74 5.23 6.75 -1.22
N LEU A 75 4.65 5.57 -1.00
CA LEU A 75 3.30 5.43 -0.46
C LEU A 75 3.17 6.06 0.93
N GLY A 76 4.14 5.82 1.81
CA GLY A 76 4.16 6.37 3.16
C GLY A 76 4.16 7.89 3.15
N LEU A 77 5.10 8.51 2.43
CA LEU A 77 5.20 9.96 2.33
C LEU A 77 3.97 10.58 1.64
N ALA A 78 3.50 9.98 0.54
CA ALA A 78 2.34 10.45 -0.19
C ALA A 78 1.07 10.45 0.68
N LEU A 79 0.86 9.41 1.49
CA LEU A 79 -0.30 9.33 2.40
C LEU A 79 -0.15 10.26 3.62
N ILE A 80 1.04 10.40 4.21
CA ILE A 80 1.27 11.31 5.33
C ILE A 80 0.95 12.75 4.91
N PHE A 81 1.59 13.24 3.85
CA PHE A 81 1.40 14.60 3.37
C PHE A 81 0.09 14.79 2.60
N GLY A 82 -0.56 13.69 2.20
CA GLY A 82 -1.75 13.70 1.35
C GLY A 82 -1.46 14.31 -0.02
N LEU A 83 -0.41 13.82 -0.67
CA LEU A 83 -0.02 14.14 -2.03
C LEU A 83 -0.42 12.98 -2.94
N LEU A 84 -1.25 13.24 -3.95
CA LEU A 84 -1.82 12.21 -4.81
C LEU A 84 -2.49 11.07 -4.01
N THR A 85 -3.21 11.44 -2.95
CA THR A 85 -3.82 10.56 -1.94
C THR A 85 -4.63 9.42 -2.56
N ASN A 86 -5.37 9.68 -3.65
CA ASN A 86 -6.11 8.65 -4.35
C ASN A 86 -5.19 7.63 -5.04
N ALA A 87 -4.15 8.10 -5.73
CA ALA A 87 -3.18 7.20 -6.35
C ALA A 87 -2.38 6.43 -5.30
N ALA A 88 -1.98 7.09 -4.21
CA ALA A 88 -1.28 6.44 -3.10
C ALA A 88 -2.16 5.41 -2.37
N ALA A 89 -3.44 5.72 -2.14
CA ALA A 89 -4.38 4.76 -1.57
C ALA A 89 -4.60 3.55 -2.49
N LEU A 90 -4.71 3.77 -3.80
CA LEU A 90 -4.80 2.68 -4.77
C LEU A 90 -3.52 1.83 -4.78
N GLY A 91 -2.34 2.46 -4.79
CA GLY A 91 -1.06 1.76 -4.73
C GLY A 91 -0.89 0.96 -3.43
N SER A 92 -1.32 1.51 -2.31
CA SER A 92 -1.40 0.82 -1.01
C SER A 92 -2.27 -0.44 -1.09
N ILE A 93 -3.47 -0.36 -1.69
CA ILE A 93 -4.34 -1.52 -1.90
C ILE A 93 -3.63 -2.57 -2.74
N VAL A 94 -3.10 -2.19 -3.91
CA VAL A 94 -2.45 -3.11 -4.85
C VAL A 94 -1.25 -3.80 -4.20
N PHE A 95 -0.41 -3.05 -3.50
CA PHE A 95 0.78 -3.58 -2.86
C PHE A 95 0.40 -4.51 -1.70
N SER A 96 -0.48 -4.09 -0.79
CA SER A 96 -0.95 -4.96 0.29
C SER A 96 -1.62 -6.24 -0.23
N VAL A 97 -2.41 -6.17 -1.30
CA VAL A 97 -3.02 -7.36 -1.92
C VAL A 97 -1.96 -8.26 -2.54
N ALA A 98 -0.95 -7.72 -3.22
CA ALA A 98 0.13 -8.52 -3.79
C ALA A 98 0.90 -9.29 -2.71
N VAL A 99 1.24 -8.63 -1.59
CA VAL A 99 1.88 -9.29 -0.44
C VAL A 99 0.96 -10.35 0.16
N LEU A 100 -0.32 -10.03 0.36
CA LEU A 100 -1.32 -10.97 0.88
C LEU A 100 -1.41 -12.24 -0.01
N LEU A 101 -1.47 -12.07 -1.32
CA LEU A 101 -1.53 -13.19 -2.27
C LEU A 101 -0.24 -14.02 -2.26
N SER A 102 0.93 -13.38 -2.13
CA SER A 102 2.22 -14.09 -1.99
C SER A 102 2.30 -14.95 -0.72
N GLN A 103 1.50 -14.61 0.30
CA GLN A 103 1.43 -15.32 1.58
C GLN A 103 0.26 -16.33 1.63
N GLY A 104 -0.41 -16.57 0.50
CA GLY A 104 -1.50 -17.54 0.37
C GLY A 104 -2.91 -17.00 0.56
N GLY A 105 -3.07 -15.69 0.57
CA GLY A 105 -4.38 -15.04 0.50
C GLY A 105 -5.12 -15.00 1.84
N VAL A 106 -6.43 -14.81 1.76
CA VAL A 106 -7.31 -14.77 2.95
C VAL A 106 -7.64 -16.19 3.37
N ARG A 107 -7.28 -16.55 4.61
CA ARG A 107 -7.54 -17.87 5.19
C ARG A 107 -8.25 -17.69 6.52
N LEU A 108 -9.16 -18.61 6.84
CA LEU A 108 -9.80 -18.67 8.16
C LEU A 108 -8.88 -19.47 9.08
N GLY A 109 -8.09 -18.76 9.88
CA GLY A 109 -7.22 -19.34 10.90
C GLY A 109 -7.46 -18.73 12.27
N THR A 110 -6.93 -19.38 13.30
CA THR A 110 -7.06 -18.98 14.70
C THR A 110 -5.91 -18.09 15.18
N GLY A 111 -4.92 -17.81 14.31
CA GLY A 111 -3.67 -17.12 14.67
C GLY A 111 -2.63 -18.03 15.35
N LEU A 112 -2.99 -19.30 15.62
CA LEU A 112 -2.11 -20.31 16.18
C LEU A 112 -1.61 -21.21 15.06
N ALA A 113 -0.37 -21.00 14.61
CA ALA A 113 0.29 -21.67 13.47
C ALA A 113 -0.33 -21.38 12.08
N GLU A 114 -1.58 -20.93 12.00
CA GLU A 114 -2.26 -20.53 10.77
C GLU A 114 -2.56 -19.02 10.74
N PRO A 115 -2.46 -18.35 9.58
CA PRO A 115 -2.73 -16.91 9.47
C PRO A 115 -4.16 -16.57 9.90
N GLU A 116 -4.31 -15.49 10.67
CA GLU A 116 -5.61 -14.93 11.01
C GLU A 116 -6.33 -14.40 9.75
N PHE A 117 -7.66 -14.39 9.77
CA PHE A 117 -8.45 -13.81 8.68
C PHE A 117 -8.08 -12.34 8.43
N LEU A 118 -7.90 -11.56 9.50
CA LEU A 118 -7.61 -10.14 9.43
C LEU A 118 -6.10 -9.86 9.52
N THR A 119 -5.35 -10.28 8.51
CA THR A 119 -3.91 -9.94 8.44
C THR A 119 -3.69 -8.44 8.30
N ILE A 120 -2.50 -7.96 8.69
CA ILE A 120 -2.14 -6.54 8.57
C ILE A 120 -2.27 -6.04 7.13
N ASN A 121 -1.92 -6.85 6.13
CA ASN A 121 -2.04 -6.50 4.72
C ASN A 121 -3.50 -6.35 4.29
N LEU A 122 -4.39 -7.25 4.74
CA LEU A 122 -5.83 -7.10 4.47
C LEU A 122 -6.37 -5.84 5.15
N LEU A 123 -5.99 -5.57 6.40
CA LEU A 123 -6.42 -4.38 7.13
C LEU A 123 -5.96 -3.09 6.43
N VAL A 124 -4.70 -3.00 6.04
CA VAL A 124 -4.14 -1.84 5.31
C VAL A 124 -4.85 -1.65 3.97
N ALA A 125 -5.12 -2.73 3.23
CA ALA A 125 -5.85 -2.65 1.96
C ALA A 125 -7.28 -2.11 2.18
N LEU A 126 -8.01 -2.64 3.16
CA LEU A 126 -9.39 -2.20 3.45
C LEU A 126 -9.45 -0.74 3.91
N ILE A 127 -8.57 -0.32 4.83
CA ILE A 127 -8.52 1.07 5.28
C ILE A 127 -8.10 1.98 4.12
N SER A 128 -7.20 1.53 3.24
CA SER A 128 -6.81 2.27 2.05
C SER A 128 -7.97 2.43 1.06
N ALA A 129 -8.86 1.44 0.93
CA ALA A 129 -10.09 1.58 0.17
C ALA A 129 -11.03 2.64 0.78
N VAL A 130 -11.16 2.65 2.12
CA VAL A 130 -11.93 3.70 2.82
C VAL A 130 -11.30 5.07 2.59
N ILE A 131 -9.97 5.20 2.67
CA ILE A 131 -9.25 6.43 2.36
C ILE A 131 -9.55 6.84 0.93
N LEU A 132 -9.38 5.96 -0.06
CA LEU A 132 -9.58 6.20 -1.49
C LEU A 132 -10.97 6.78 -1.76
N LEU A 133 -12.02 6.19 -1.20
CA LEU A 133 -13.40 6.59 -1.43
C LEU A 133 -13.81 7.81 -0.60
N SER A 134 -13.14 8.09 0.53
CA SER A 134 -13.51 9.18 1.44
C SER A 134 -12.99 10.55 0.99
N PRO A 135 -13.87 11.55 0.77
CA PRO A 135 -13.44 12.93 0.55
C PRO A 135 -12.84 13.57 1.81
N THR A 136 -13.29 13.16 3.01
CA THR A 136 -12.81 13.74 4.28
C THR A 136 -11.39 13.31 4.62
N ALA A 137 -10.94 12.16 4.10
CA ALA A 137 -9.55 11.73 4.18
C ALA A 137 -8.58 12.69 3.47
N LYS A 138 -9.07 13.53 2.56
CA LYS A 138 -8.28 14.55 1.84
C LYS A 138 -8.35 15.92 2.53
N THR A 139 -8.92 16.01 3.72
CA THR A 139 -8.77 17.23 4.52
C THR A 139 -7.33 17.31 5.03
N LEU A 140 -6.79 18.54 5.11
CA LEU A 140 -5.39 18.78 5.51
C LEU A 140 -4.40 17.94 4.68
N SER A 141 -4.57 17.95 3.37
CA SER A 141 -3.69 17.29 2.40
C SER A 141 -3.13 18.31 1.42
N LEU A 142 -1.96 18.01 0.84
CA LEU A 142 -1.44 18.79 -0.28
C LEU A 142 -2.39 18.77 -1.49
N ASP A 143 -3.13 17.68 -1.69
CA ASP A 143 -4.18 17.58 -2.69
C ASP A 143 -5.30 18.61 -2.51
N ALA A 144 -5.72 18.86 -1.26
CA ALA A 144 -6.73 19.87 -0.99
C ALA A 144 -6.19 21.29 -1.21
N ALA A 145 -4.92 21.54 -0.90
CA ALA A 145 -4.28 22.81 -1.23
C ALA A 145 -4.21 23.02 -2.75
N LEU A 146 -3.82 21.98 -3.51
CA LEU A 146 -3.76 22.03 -4.96
C LEU A 146 -5.13 22.19 -5.61
N ALA A 147 -6.15 21.47 -5.13
CA ALA A 147 -7.52 21.54 -5.63
C ALA A 147 -8.17 22.91 -5.39
N ARG A 148 -7.80 23.62 -4.32
CA ARG A 148 -8.25 25.01 -4.09
C ARG A 148 -7.79 25.96 -5.19
N ASN A 149 -6.53 25.82 -5.63
CA ASN A 149 -5.94 26.65 -6.67
C ASN A 149 -6.29 26.18 -8.09
N ARG A 150 -6.66 24.90 -8.25
CA ARG A 150 -7.01 24.28 -9.54
C ARG A 150 -8.33 23.51 -9.44
N PRO A 151 -9.49 24.20 -9.54
CA PRO A 151 -10.81 23.57 -9.37
C PRO A 151 -11.09 22.39 -10.31
N ARG A 152 -10.47 22.41 -11.50
CA ARG A 152 -10.55 21.31 -12.49
C ARG A 152 -9.99 19.98 -11.96
N LEU A 153 -9.03 20.02 -11.03
CA LEU A 153 -8.40 18.83 -10.45
C LEU A 153 -9.18 18.30 -9.22
N SER A 154 -10.14 19.06 -8.71
CA SER A 154 -10.92 18.70 -7.50
C SER A 154 -11.59 17.31 -7.57
N PRO A 155 -12.21 16.88 -8.69
CA PRO A 155 -12.83 15.56 -8.76
C PRO A 155 -11.81 14.42 -8.59
N ILE A 156 -10.61 14.61 -9.14
CA ILE A 156 -9.54 13.60 -9.17
C ILE A 156 -8.77 13.59 -7.85
N LEU A 157 -8.51 14.75 -7.26
CA LEU A 157 -7.66 14.87 -6.08
C LEU A 157 -8.41 14.69 -4.76
N VAL A 158 -9.65 15.19 -4.67
CA VAL A 158 -10.40 15.26 -3.39
C VAL A 158 -11.80 14.66 -3.46
N ASN A 159 -12.14 13.96 -4.54
CA ASN A 159 -13.45 13.31 -4.74
C ASN A 159 -14.64 14.29 -4.62
N ARG A 160 -14.43 15.56 -4.99
CA ARG A 160 -15.50 16.57 -5.00
C ARG A 160 -15.53 17.25 -6.34
N ARG A 161 -16.72 17.32 -6.96
CA ARG A 161 -16.92 18.23 -8.09
C ARG A 161 -16.74 19.65 -7.56
N GLY A 162 -15.90 20.44 -8.24
CA GLY A 162 -15.67 21.84 -7.88
C GLY A 162 -16.99 22.60 -7.95
N GLY A 163 -17.66 22.73 -6.82
CA GLY A 163 -18.82 23.60 -6.70
C GLY A 163 -18.33 25.03 -6.81
N ARG A 164 -18.81 25.76 -7.82
CA ARG A 164 -18.90 27.22 -7.72
C ARG A 164 -19.59 27.49 -6.39
N ARG A 165 -18.89 28.15 -5.46
CA ARG A 165 -19.58 28.85 -4.39
C ARG A 165 -20.54 29.80 -5.09
N ALA A 166 -21.84 29.60 -4.86
CA ALA A 166 -22.81 30.69 -4.99
C ALA A 166 -22.48 31.72 -3.90
#